data_AF-A0A7C7VYS9-F1
#
_entry.id   AF-A0A7C7VYS9-F1
#
_cell.length_a   1.000
_cell.length_b   1.000
_cell.length_c   1.000
_cell.angle_alpha   90.00
_cell.angle_beta   90.00
_cell.angle_gamma   90.00
#
_symmetry.space_group_name_H-M   'P 1'
#
loop_
_entity.id
_entity.type
_entity.pdbx_description
1 polymer ?
#
loop_
_entity_poly.entity_id
_entity_poly.type
_entity_poly.pdbx_seq_one_letter_code
_entity_poly.pdbx_strand_id
1 'polypeptide(L)'
;SGAVGEGEGHIYLGTSGWVGVVTRRTPTGRHGVVCIQSADPDKAFLFAEMETAGACLKWIADQFYRHEQADPNVANVYALMDEKVEAIPPGSDYLVCTPWMYGERSPVSDTFVRSTFFNLSADHSREHLLRAVYEGVAYNLRWMIEIVEKQFGFPLPVLRVIGGGARGAPWMQIIADVTGRRVETVVNPQEAGAVGIGLTAGIGLGLYPDFESLKKVIRVDQEFEPQAGNAEVYDLLYRTYRRIYGCLRDLYREVNRARFR
;
A
#
# COMPACT_ATOMS: atom_id res chain seq x y z
N SER A 1 1.60 -14.28 2.34
CA SER A 1 0.16 -13.99 2.52
C SER A 1 -0.70 -15.25 2.45
N GLY A 2 -0.33 -16.29 1.71
CA GLY A 2 -1.22 -17.44 1.48
C GLY A 2 -2.23 -17.20 0.35
N ALA A 3 -2.07 -16.11 -0.41
CA ALA A 3 -2.70 -15.94 -1.71
C ALA A 3 -1.93 -16.81 -2.72
N VAL A 4 -2.49 -17.95 -3.08
CA VAL A 4 -1.86 -18.97 -3.95
C VAL A 4 -2.82 -19.49 -5.02
N GLY A 5 -4.13 -19.23 -4.85
CA GLY A 5 -5.18 -19.63 -5.78
C GLY A 5 -5.37 -18.67 -6.95
N GLU A 6 -6.14 -19.11 -7.94
CA GLU A 6 -6.51 -18.30 -9.11
C GLU A 6 -7.27 -17.04 -8.70
N GLY A 7 -6.76 -15.88 -9.09
CA GLY A 7 -7.37 -14.58 -8.80
C GLY A 7 -7.19 -14.12 -7.35
N GLU A 8 -6.48 -14.87 -6.52
CA GLU A 8 -6.21 -14.45 -5.15
C GLU A 8 -5.15 -13.36 -5.13
N GLY A 9 -5.52 -12.23 -4.54
CA GLY A 9 -4.64 -11.09 -4.39
C GLY A 9 -4.12 -10.88 -2.98
N HIS A 10 -3.04 -10.11 -2.89
CA HIS A 10 -2.51 -9.62 -1.64
C HIS A 10 -1.77 -8.31 -1.85
N ILE A 11 -1.50 -7.63 -0.74
CA ILE A 11 -0.72 -6.40 -0.70
C ILE A 11 0.58 -6.68 0.05
N TYR A 12 1.68 -6.20 -0.49
CA TYR A 12 2.90 -6.02 0.28
C TYR A 12 3.09 -4.55 0.60
N LEU A 13 3.44 -4.28 1.84
CA LEU A 13 3.66 -2.95 2.39
C LEU A 13 5.02 -2.92 3.10
N GLY A 14 6.06 -2.59 2.35
CA GLY A 14 7.42 -2.37 2.81
C GLY A 14 7.88 -0.94 2.51
N THR A 15 9.16 -0.76 2.18
CA THR A 15 9.68 0.53 1.69
C THR A 15 8.89 1.02 0.47
N SER A 16 8.72 0.13 -0.51
CA SER A 16 7.73 0.24 -1.59
C SER A 16 6.47 -0.54 -1.22
N GLY A 17 5.43 -0.44 -2.06
CA GLY A 17 4.21 -1.22 -1.90
C GLY A 17 3.79 -1.85 -3.22
N TRP A 18 3.04 -2.95 -3.18
CA TRP A 18 2.43 -3.51 -4.38
C TRP A 18 1.14 -4.26 -4.10
N VAL A 19 0.28 -4.29 -5.12
CA VAL A 19 -0.94 -5.10 -5.18
C VAL A 19 -0.67 -6.21 -6.18
N GLY A 20 -0.67 -7.46 -5.71
CA GLY A 20 -0.32 -8.62 -6.53
C GLY A 20 -1.42 -9.66 -6.56
N VAL A 21 -1.58 -10.36 -7.69
CA VAL A 21 -2.56 -11.42 -7.93
C VAL A 21 -1.87 -12.63 -8.55
N VAL A 22 -2.21 -13.82 -8.06
CA VAL A 22 -1.77 -15.09 -8.66
C VAL A 22 -2.81 -15.54 -9.69
N THR A 23 -2.38 -15.91 -10.90
CA THR A 23 -3.31 -16.32 -11.97
C THR A 23 -2.65 -17.25 -12.98
N ARG A 24 -3.41 -18.17 -13.59
CA ARG A 24 -2.98 -18.97 -14.75
C ARG A 24 -2.89 -18.16 -16.05
N ARG A 25 -3.38 -16.93 -16.05
CA ARG A 25 -3.31 -16.02 -17.20
C ARG A 25 -1.94 -15.32 -17.23
N THR A 26 -1.47 -14.97 -18.42
CA THR A 26 -0.27 -14.14 -18.63
C THR A 26 -0.64 -12.80 -19.27
N PRO A 27 -1.41 -11.95 -18.59
CA PRO A 27 -1.85 -10.70 -19.19
C PRO A 27 -0.66 -9.76 -19.45
N THR A 28 -0.71 -9.06 -20.57
CA THR A 28 0.26 -8.01 -20.90
C THR A 28 0.05 -6.80 -19.99
N GLY A 29 1.14 -6.27 -19.44
CA GLY A 29 1.11 -5.12 -18.54
C GLY A 29 0.55 -3.83 -19.16
N ARG A 30 -0.18 -3.06 -18.37
CA ARG A 30 -0.63 -1.67 -18.65
C ARG A 30 -0.57 -0.87 -17.35
N HIS A 31 -0.43 0.46 -17.43
CA HIS A 31 -0.40 1.36 -16.26
C HIS A 31 0.65 1.01 -15.19
N GLY A 32 1.82 0.52 -15.60
CA GLY A 32 2.88 0.10 -14.67
C GLY A 32 2.63 -1.24 -13.98
N VAL A 33 1.58 -1.98 -14.37
CA VAL A 33 1.34 -3.36 -13.93
C VAL A 33 2.21 -4.31 -14.76
N VAL A 34 2.87 -5.26 -14.11
CA VAL A 34 3.77 -6.23 -14.73
C VAL A 34 3.35 -7.66 -14.36
N CYS A 35 3.58 -8.61 -15.27
CA CYS A 35 3.32 -10.02 -15.03
C CYS A 35 4.64 -10.81 -15.13
N ILE A 36 4.93 -11.64 -14.12
CA ILE A 36 6.11 -12.50 -14.07
C ILE A 36 5.71 -13.95 -13.76
N GLN A 37 6.64 -14.89 -13.88
CA GLN A 37 6.44 -16.28 -13.46
C GLN A 37 6.23 -16.35 -11.93
N SER A 38 5.20 -17.07 -11.47
CA SER A 38 5.02 -17.36 -10.04
C SER A 38 5.96 -18.49 -9.60
N ALA A 39 6.13 -18.64 -8.28
CA ALA A 39 6.78 -19.82 -7.70
C ALA A 39 6.03 -21.12 -8.05
N ASP A 40 4.71 -21.04 -8.24
CA ASP A 40 3.90 -22.11 -8.83
C ASP A 40 4.15 -22.13 -10.36
N PRO A 41 4.73 -23.21 -10.92
CA PRO A 41 5.05 -23.29 -12.35
C PRO A 41 3.83 -23.12 -13.27
N ASP A 42 2.64 -23.43 -12.78
CA ASP A 42 1.40 -23.37 -13.56
C ASP A 42 0.74 -21.97 -13.53
N LYS A 43 1.31 -21.02 -12.79
CA LYS A 43 0.73 -19.70 -12.57
C LYS A 43 1.74 -18.58 -12.82
N ALA A 44 1.22 -17.43 -13.19
CA ALA A 44 1.91 -16.16 -13.21
C ALA A 44 1.54 -15.32 -11.98
N PHE A 45 2.37 -14.32 -11.72
CA PHE A 45 2.17 -13.31 -10.71
C PHE A 45 2.06 -11.95 -11.39
N LEU A 46 0.85 -11.40 -11.38
CA LEU A 46 0.55 -10.06 -11.87
C LEU A 46 0.65 -9.08 -10.71
N PHE A 47 1.40 -7.99 -10.84
CA PHE A 47 1.47 -7.00 -9.76
C PHE A 47 1.59 -5.57 -10.27
N ALA A 48 0.95 -4.68 -9.51
CA ALA A 48 1.01 -3.25 -9.63
C ALA A 48 1.88 -2.71 -8.50
N GLU A 49 2.96 -2.01 -8.81
CA GLU A 49 3.91 -1.52 -7.82
C GLU A 49 3.85 -0.01 -7.66
N MET A 50 3.84 0.44 -6.41
CA MET A 50 4.10 1.82 -6.05
C MET A 50 5.50 1.98 -5.45
N GLU A 51 6.24 2.98 -5.89
CA GLU A 51 7.65 3.16 -5.55
C GLU A 51 7.86 3.48 -4.06
N THR A 52 6.96 4.27 -3.47
CA THR A 52 7.13 4.76 -2.09
C THR A 52 5.88 4.58 -1.25
N ALA A 53 5.89 3.52 -0.43
CA ALA A 53 4.89 3.28 0.61
C ALA A 53 5.48 3.59 1.99
N GLY A 54 6.14 2.63 2.65
CA GLY A 54 6.82 2.84 3.92
C GLY A 54 7.96 3.85 3.85
N ALA A 55 8.52 4.11 2.66
CA ALA A 55 9.46 5.21 2.46
C ALA A 55 8.83 6.59 2.78
N CYS A 56 7.54 6.77 2.54
CA CYS A 56 6.83 8.01 2.89
C CYS A 56 6.70 8.16 4.41
N LEU A 57 6.44 7.06 5.13
CA LEU A 57 6.39 7.03 6.59
C LEU A 57 7.77 7.32 7.19
N LYS A 58 8.81 6.68 6.64
CA LYS A 58 10.20 6.96 7.04
C LYS A 58 10.54 8.43 6.82
N TRP A 59 10.17 9.00 5.66
CA TRP A 59 10.43 10.41 5.38
C TRP A 59 9.78 11.34 6.42
N ILE A 60 8.50 11.14 6.73
CA ILE A 60 7.83 12.01 7.72
C ILE A 60 8.39 11.79 9.13
N ALA A 61 8.78 10.57 9.48
CA ALA A 61 9.48 10.29 10.74
C ALA A 61 10.82 11.07 10.82
N ASP A 62 11.61 11.05 9.74
CA ASP A 62 12.93 11.70 9.67
C ASP A 62 12.87 13.23 9.67
N GLN A 63 11.78 13.80 9.15
CA GLN A 63 11.60 15.24 9.03
C GLN A 63 10.83 15.86 10.21
N PHE A 64 9.81 15.18 10.74
CA PHE A 64 8.88 15.77 11.73
C PHE A 64 8.95 15.13 13.11
N TYR A 65 9.57 13.94 13.22
CA TYR A 65 9.71 13.19 14.49
C TYR A 65 11.18 12.91 14.84
N ARG A 66 12.12 13.71 14.30
CA ARG A 66 13.56 13.50 14.51
C ARG A 66 13.97 13.55 15.99
N HIS A 67 13.33 14.42 16.77
CA HIS A 67 13.63 14.55 18.19
C HIS A 67 13.16 13.31 18.94
N GLU A 68 11.95 12.84 18.66
CA GLU A 68 11.38 11.62 19.21
C GLU A 68 12.19 10.38 18.79
N GLN A 69 12.76 10.36 17.58
CA GLN A 69 13.68 9.29 17.16
C GLN A 69 14.99 9.26 17.94
N ALA A 70 15.46 10.41 18.43
CA ALA A 70 16.70 10.53 19.20
C ALA A 70 16.48 10.39 20.71
N ASP A 71 15.23 10.41 21.17
CA ASP A 71 14.89 10.33 22.58
C ASP A 71 14.94 8.87 23.08
N PRO A 72 15.84 8.52 24.02
CA PRO A 72 15.92 7.16 24.55
C PRO A 72 14.66 6.71 25.30
N ASN A 73 13.76 7.63 25.67
CA ASN A 73 12.49 7.30 26.30
C ASN A 73 11.43 6.87 25.27
N VAL A 74 11.65 7.12 23.99
CA VAL A 74 10.76 6.70 22.90
C VAL A 74 11.30 5.40 22.29
N ALA A 75 10.82 4.27 22.82
CA ALA A 75 11.27 2.95 22.38
C ALA A 75 10.96 2.66 20.90
N ASN A 76 9.86 3.21 20.36
CA ASN A 76 9.47 3.01 18.97
C ASN A 76 8.69 4.23 18.44
N VAL A 77 9.36 5.05 17.62
CA VAL A 77 8.74 6.24 17.00
C VAL A 77 7.51 5.89 16.14
N TYR A 78 7.48 4.72 15.49
CA TYR A 78 6.36 4.35 14.63
C TYR A 78 5.11 4.02 15.46
N ALA A 79 5.26 3.45 16.66
CA ALA A 79 4.14 3.24 17.56
C ALA A 79 3.57 4.58 18.07
N LEU A 80 4.45 5.56 18.35
CA LEU A 80 4.02 6.91 18.67
C LEU A 80 3.28 7.57 17.49
N MET A 81 3.80 7.44 16.27
CA MET A 81 3.15 7.95 15.06
C MET A 81 1.77 7.33 14.87
N ASP A 82 1.65 6.02 15.05
CA ASP A 82 0.38 5.28 14.98
C ASP A 82 -0.66 5.85 15.98
N GLU A 83 -0.27 6.08 17.24
CA GLU A 83 -1.12 6.75 18.24
C GLU A 83 -1.56 8.15 17.79
N LYS A 84 -0.64 8.94 17.21
CA LYS A 84 -0.96 10.31 16.75
C LYS A 84 -1.89 10.33 15.55
N VAL A 85 -1.77 9.35 14.65
CA VAL A 85 -2.67 9.21 13.49
C VAL A 85 -4.10 8.93 13.93
N GLU A 86 -4.29 8.05 14.94
CA GLU A 86 -5.61 7.71 15.45
C GLU A 86 -6.37 8.92 16.02
N ALA A 87 -5.66 9.91 16.56
CA ALA A 87 -6.25 11.11 17.15
C ALA A 87 -6.77 12.14 16.13
N ILE A 88 -6.36 12.05 14.87
CA ILE A 88 -6.79 12.95 13.79
C ILE A 88 -8.02 12.35 13.11
N PRO A 89 -9.05 13.12 12.70
CA PRO A 89 -10.22 12.54 12.04
C PRO A 89 -9.91 11.94 10.65
N PRO A 90 -10.70 10.96 10.16
CA PRO A 90 -10.64 10.47 8.80
C PRO A 90 -10.67 11.57 7.74
N GLY A 91 -9.75 11.50 6.78
CA GLY A 91 -9.58 12.48 5.73
C GLY A 91 -8.65 13.65 6.08
N SER A 92 -8.02 13.62 7.26
CA SER A 92 -7.01 14.60 7.68
C SER A 92 -7.47 16.06 7.53
N ASP A 93 -8.72 16.35 7.86
CA ASP A 93 -9.38 17.64 7.61
C ASP A 93 -9.24 18.15 6.17
N TYR A 94 -9.41 17.22 5.22
CA TYR A 94 -9.33 17.44 3.78
C TYR A 94 -7.93 17.77 3.25
N LEU A 95 -6.88 17.50 4.03
CA LEU A 95 -5.48 17.49 3.56
C LEU A 95 -5.20 16.21 2.77
N VAL A 96 -4.69 16.36 1.55
CA VAL A 96 -4.33 15.21 0.71
C VAL A 96 -2.83 15.18 0.46
N CYS A 97 -2.18 14.05 0.78
CA CYS A 97 -0.80 13.78 0.37
C CYS A 97 -0.76 12.84 -0.83
N THR A 98 0.01 13.19 -1.86
CA THR A 98 0.38 12.23 -2.91
C THR A 98 1.71 11.55 -2.55
N PRO A 99 1.78 10.20 -2.52
CA PRO A 99 2.95 9.48 -2.02
C PRO A 99 4.06 9.33 -3.06
N TRP A 100 4.10 10.16 -4.12
CA TRP A 100 5.00 9.96 -5.27
C TRP A 100 6.39 10.56 -5.06
N MET A 101 7.10 10.16 -4.02
CA MET A 101 8.34 10.84 -3.57
C MET A 101 9.48 10.77 -4.59
N TYR A 102 9.59 9.66 -5.33
CA TYR A 102 10.70 9.40 -6.27
C TYR A 102 10.26 9.34 -7.74
N GLY A 103 9.02 9.73 -8.04
CA GLY A 103 8.32 9.28 -9.24
C GLY A 103 7.34 8.16 -8.88
N GLU A 104 6.67 7.60 -9.87
CA GLU A 104 5.73 6.50 -9.64
C GLU A 104 5.67 5.49 -10.79
N ARG A 105 5.60 4.19 -10.47
CA ARG A 105 5.45 3.09 -11.44
C ARG A 105 3.99 2.85 -11.79
N SER A 106 3.19 2.44 -10.82
CA SER A 106 1.75 2.28 -10.91
C SER A 106 1.13 3.17 -9.83
N PRO A 107 0.03 3.89 -10.13
CA PRO A 107 -0.90 3.70 -11.25
C PRO A 107 -0.64 4.57 -12.50
N VAL A 108 0.32 5.49 -12.44
CA VAL A 108 0.49 6.55 -13.47
C VAL A 108 1.69 6.37 -14.41
N SER A 109 2.69 5.58 -14.03
CA SER A 109 3.95 5.38 -14.77
C SER A 109 4.58 6.70 -15.24
N ASP A 110 4.93 7.55 -14.28
CA ASP A 110 5.53 8.86 -14.54
C ASP A 110 6.71 9.09 -13.59
N THR A 111 7.91 9.32 -14.14
CA THR A 111 9.13 9.53 -13.36
C THR A 111 9.28 10.98 -12.88
N PHE A 112 8.50 11.90 -13.44
CA PHE A 112 8.53 13.33 -13.11
C PHE A 112 7.60 13.70 -11.95
N VAL A 113 6.64 12.86 -11.54
CA VAL A 113 5.77 13.22 -10.42
C VAL A 113 6.55 13.34 -9.11
N ARG A 114 6.15 14.29 -8.27
CA ARG A 114 6.67 14.45 -6.91
C ARG A 114 5.51 14.60 -5.93
N SER A 115 5.75 14.25 -4.67
CA SER A 115 4.75 14.37 -3.61
C SER A 115 4.19 15.79 -3.50
N THR A 116 2.93 15.88 -3.13
CA THR A 116 2.19 17.13 -2.95
C THR A 116 1.30 17.00 -1.73
N PHE A 117 1.40 17.98 -0.83
CA PHE A 117 0.39 18.24 0.20
C PHE A 117 -0.58 19.28 -0.35
N PHE A 118 -1.76 18.83 -0.73
CA PHE A 118 -2.82 19.66 -1.30
C PHE A 118 -3.83 20.06 -0.21
N ASN A 119 -4.28 21.31 -0.25
CA ASN A 119 -5.25 21.89 0.68
C ASN A 119 -4.75 22.11 2.12
N LEU A 120 -3.45 22.42 2.29
CA LEU A 120 -2.90 22.81 3.58
C LEU A 120 -3.44 24.17 4.04
N SER A 121 -3.86 24.24 5.30
CA SER A 121 -4.36 25.44 6.00
C SER A 121 -3.72 25.58 7.39
N ALA A 122 -3.94 26.72 8.06
CA ALA A 122 -3.44 26.99 9.41
C ALA A 122 -4.05 26.09 10.51
N ASP A 123 -5.13 25.37 10.21
CA ASP A 123 -5.78 24.43 11.14
C ASP A 123 -5.04 23.10 11.22
N HIS A 124 -4.19 22.80 10.23
CA HIS A 124 -3.48 21.53 10.15
C HIS A 124 -2.24 21.53 11.04
N SER A 125 -2.15 20.52 11.90
CA SER A 125 -0.97 20.20 12.70
C SER A 125 -0.01 19.24 11.98
N ARG A 126 1.16 18.98 12.56
CA ARG A 126 2.09 17.94 12.04
C ARG A 126 1.45 16.55 11.98
N GLU A 127 0.52 16.27 12.89
CA GLU A 127 -0.22 15.01 12.95
C GLU A 127 -1.22 14.90 11.79
N HIS A 128 -1.76 16.02 11.29
CA HIS A 128 -2.56 16.02 10.06
C HIS A 128 -1.70 15.66 8.85
N LEU A 129 -0.48 16.21 8.75
CA LEU A 129 0.46 15.81 7.69
C LEU A 129 0.80 14.32 7.80
N LEU A 130 0.99 13.81 9.02
CA LEU A 130 1.24 12.40 9.29
C LEU A 130 0.10 11.52 8.79
N ARG A 131 -1.14 11.80 9.20
CA ARG A 131 -2.30 11.03 8.76
C ARG A 131 -2.52 11.14 7.25
N ALA A 132 -2.33 12.33 6.67
CA ALA A 132 -2.44 12.52 5.22
C ALA A 132 -1.44 11.65 4.45
N VAL A 133 -0.23 11.39 4.98
CA VAL A 133 0.73 10.45 4.39
C VAL A 133 0.22 9.00 4.44
N TYR A 134 -0.35 8.57 5.58
CA TYR A 134 -0.94 7.23 5.72
C TYR A 134 -2.09 7.04 4.71
N GLU A 135 -3.01 8.00 4.66
CA GLU A 135 -4.14 8.03 3.74
C GLU A 135 -3.68 8.13 2.28
N GLY A 136 -2.64 8.93 2.00
CA GLY A 136 -2.03 9.09 0.68
C GLY A 136 -1.57 7.78 0.05
N VAL A 137 -0.89 6.94 0.85
CA VAL A 137 -0.49 5.58 0.44
C VAL A 137 -1.73 4.72 0.19
N ALA A 138 -2.73 4.78 1.08
CA ALA A 138 -3.98 4.04 0.92
C ALA A 138 -4.77 4.45 -0.35
N TYR A 139 -4.80 5.73 -0.71
CA TYR A 139 -5.41 6.19 -1.97
C TYR A 139 -4.68 5.65 -3.20
N ASN A 140 -3.35 5.58 -3.16
CA ASN A 140 -2.56 5.01 -4.26
C ASN A 140 -2.81 3.49 -4.38
N LEU A 141 -2.87 2.77 -3.24
CA LEU A 141 -3.28 1.36 -3.21
C LEU A 141 -4.69 1.17 -3.78
N ARG A 142 -5.67 1.99 -3.38
CA ARG A 142 -7.04 1.94 -3.94
C ARG A 142 -7.04 2.08 -5.46
N TRP A 143 -6.24 3.01 -6.00
CA TRP A 143 -6.13 3.18 -7.45
C TRP A 143 -5.52 1.95 -8.12
N MET A 144 -4.45 1.39 -7.57
CA MET A 144 -3.86 0.15 -8.09
C MET A 144 -4.83 -1.03 -8.03
N ILE A 145 -5.58 -1.17 -6.93
CA ILE A 145 -6.60 -2.22 -6.81
C ILE A 145 -7.68 -2.04 -7.88
N GLU A 146 -8.19 -0.83 -8.10
CA GLU A 146 -9.17 -0.59 -9.16
C GLU A 146 -8.65 -0.92 -10.55
N ILE A 147 -7.36 -0.73 -10.82
CA ILE A 147 -6.74 -1.15 -12.09
C ILE A 147 -6.75 -2.67 -12.20
N VAL A 148 -6.32 -3.38 -11.15
CA VAL A 148 -6.32 -4.85 -11.09
C VAL A 148 -7.74 -5.41 -11.31
N GLU A 149 -8.74 -4.84 -10.65
CA GLU A 149 -10.12 -5.29 -10.78
C GLU A 149 -10.71 -4.98 -12.16
N LYS A 150 -10.65 -3.72 -12.59
CA LYS A 150 -11.39 -3.25 -13.78
C LYS A 150 -10.71 -3.62 -15.08
N GLN A 151 -9.37 -3.63 -15.12
CA GLN A 151 -8.63 -3.87 -16.36
C GLN A 151 -8.18 -5.32 -16.52
N PHE A 152 -7.88 -6.01 -15.42
CA PHE A 152 -7.40 -7.39 -15.47
C PHE A 152 -8.47 -8.40 -15.04
N GLY A 153 -9.60 -7.94 -14.48
CA GLY A 153 -10.75 -8.78 -14.16
C GLY A 153 -10.54 -9.64 -12.91
N PHE A 154 -9.75 -9.16 -11.95
CA PHE A 154 -9.48 -9.85 -10.68
C PHE A 154 -10.10 -9.08 -9.52
N PRO A 155 -11.33 -9.41 -9.06
CA PRO A 155 -11.95 -8.78 -7.91
C PRO A 155 -11.14 -9.06 -6.63
N LEU A 156 -10.93 -8.03 -5.79
CA LEU A 156 -10.17 -8.16 -4.55
C LEU A 156 -11.02 -7.78 -3.33
N PRO A 157 -12.00 -8.62 -2.93
CA PRO A 157 -12.91 -8.31 -1.82
C PRO A 157 -12.21 -8.33 -0.45
N VAL A 158 -11.11 -9.10 -0.35
CA VAL A 158 -10.27 -9.21 0.85
C VAL A 158 -8.84 -8.89 0.46
N LEU A 159 -8.25 -7.95 1.20
CA LEU A 159 -6.88 -7.49 1.02
C LEU A 159 -6.02 -8.06 2.13
N ARG A 160 -5.30 -9.15 1.85
CA ARG A 160 -4.33 -9.65 2.80
C ARG A 160 -3.03 -8.89 2.69
N VAL A 161 -2.62 -8.18 3.74
CA VAL A 161 -1.46 -7.29 3.77
C VAL A 161 -0.29 -7.97 4.50
N ILE A 162 0.89 -7.90 3.90
CA ILE A 162 2.16 -8.38 4.46
C ILE A 162 3.23 -7.28 4.38
N GLY A 163 4.40 -7.52 4.97
CA GLY A 163 5.49 -6.55 5.06
C GLY A 163 5.49 -5.77 6.38
N GLY A 164 6.50 -4.92 6.58
CA GLY A 164 6.69 -4.19 7.84
C GLY A 164 5.53 -3.24 8.16
N GLY A 165 4.89 -2.66 7.15
CA GLY A 165 3.74 -1.77 7.32
C GLY A 165 2.50 -2.47 7.87
N ALA A 166 2.36 -3.78 7.67
CA ALA A 166 1.23 -4.57 8.16
C ALA A 166 1.24 -4.77 9.69
N ARG A 167 2.26 -4.28 10.40
CA ARG A 167 2.32 -4.30 11.87
C ARG A 167 1.50 -3.17 12.52
N GLY A 168 1.26 -2.08 11.81
CA GLY A 168 0.54 -0.92 12.32
C GLY A 168 -0.97 -1.09 12.13
N ALA A 169 -1.69 -1.44 13.19
CA ALA A 169 -3.14 -1.59 13.17
C ALA A 169 -3.88 -0.34 12.66
N PRO A 170 -3.50 0.90 13.02
CA PRO A 170 -4.18 2.10 12.52
C PRO A 170 -4.07 2.23 11.00
N TRP A 171 -2.92 1.85 10.44
CA TRP A 171 -2.73 1.92 8.99
C TRP A 171 -3.57 0.88 8.26
N MET A 172 -3.72 -0.32 8.82
CA MET A 172 -4.58 -1.36 8.25
C MET A 172 -6.05 -0.92 8.24
N GLN A 173 -6.52 -0.28 9.31
CA GLN A 173 -7.86 0.29 9.35
C GLN A 173 -8.04 1.41 8.31
N ILE A 174 -7.06 2.31 8.16
CA ILE A 174 -7.09 3.35 7.12
C ILE A 174 -7.15 2.73 5.71
N ILE A 175 -6.38 1.68 5.44
CA ILE A 175 -6.43 0.98 4.15
C ILE A 175 -7.81 0.34 3.95
N ALA A 176 -8.39 -0.29 4.97
CA ALA A 176 -9.73 -0.87 4.88
C ALA A 176 -10.77 0.20 4.52
N ASP A 177 -10.80 1.29 5.29
CA ASP A 177 -11.76 2.39 5.09
C ASP A 177 -11.60 3.07 3.73
N VAL A 178 -10.36 3.41 3.34
CA VAL A 178 -10.08 4.08 2.07
C VAL A 178 -10.45 3.18 0.90
N THR A 179 -10.08 1.89 0.96
CA THR A 179 -10.30 0.96 -0.15
C THR A 179 -11.71 0.38 -0.18
N GLY A 180 -12.48 0.50 0.90
CA GLY A 180 -13.81 -0.11 1.04
C GLY A 180 -13.79 -1.64 1.02
N ARG A 181 -12.67 -2.25 1.44
CA ARG A 181 -12.44 -3.70 1.42
C ARG A 181 -12.01 -4.19 2.78
N ARG A 182 -12.31 -5.45 3.09
CA ARG A 182 -11.79 -6.09 4.30
C ARG A 182 -10.28 -6.24 4.18
N VAL A 183 -9.55 -5.85 5.23
CA VAL A 183 -8.10 -6.04 5.31
C VAL A 183 -7.80 -7.14 6.31
N GLU A 184 -6.89 -8.04 5.94
CA GLU A 184 -6.38 -9.12 6.82
C GLU A 184 -4.87 -8.99 6.96
N THR A 185 -4.32 -9.22 8.15
CA THR A 185 -2.89 -9.47 8.34
C THR A 185 -2.65 -10.94 8.63
N VAL A 186 -1.41 -11.41 8.46
CA VAL A 186 -1.00 -12.77 8.81
C VAL A 186 -0.06 -12.74 10.00
N VAL A 187 0.07 -13.88 10.69
CA VAL A 187 1.08 -14.03 11.74
C VAL A 187 2.47 -13.74 11.17
N ASN A 188 3.24 -12.91 11.88
CA ASN A 188 4.57 -12.44 11.47
C ASN A 188 4.59 -11.82 10.06
N PRO A 189 3.80 -10.77 9.80
CA PRO A 189 3.58 -10.29 8.44
C PRO A 189 4.85 -9.69 7.81
N GLN A 190 5.77 -9.17 8.64
CA GLN A 190 7.09 -8.68 8.21
C GLN A 190 7.95 -9.80 7.59
N GLU A 191 7.88 -11.01 8.13
CA GLU A 191 8.70 -12.16 7.71
C GLU A 191 7.99 -13.03 6.65
N ALA A 192 6.82 -12.61 6.16
CA ALA A 192 5.99 -13.41 5.26
C ALA A 192 6.70 -13.84 3.96
N GLY A 193 7.67 -13.05 3.49
CA GLY A 193 8.50 -13.41 2.34
C GLY A 193 9.42 -14.61 2.64
N ALA A 194 10.10 -14.58 3.79
CA ALA A 194 10.95 -15.68 4.24
C ALA A 194 10.13 -16.97 4.49
N VAL A 195 8.94 -16.83 5.09
CA VAL A 195 7.98 -17.93 5.24
C VAL A 195 7.60 -18.50 3.86
N GLY A 196 7.29 -17.66 2.88
CA GLY A 196 6.96 -18.09 1.52
C GLY A 196 8.06 -18.89 0.84
N ILE A 197 9.32 -18.47 1.00
CA ILE A 197 10.49 -19.21 0.49
C ILE A 197 10.60 -20.59 1.16
N GLY A 198 10.50 -20.65 2.49
CA GLY A 198 10.59 -21.91 3.24
C GLY A 198 9.49 -22.90 2.84
N LEU A 199 8.25 -22.43 2.69
CA LEU A 199 7.13 -23.28 2.25
C LEU A 199 7.28 -23.75 0.80
N THR A 200 7.79 -22.90 -0.09
CA THR A 200 8.09 -23.28 -1.49
C THR A 200 9.14 -24.39 -1.55
N ALA A 201 10.21 -24.27 -0.75
CA ALA A 201 11.21 -25.33 -0.62
C ALA A 201 10.59 -26.62 -0.04
N GLY A 202 9.68 -26.50 0.93
CA GLY A 202 8.93 -27.62 1.48
C GLY A 202 8.11 -28.38 0.44
N ILE A 203 7.50 -27.70 -0.53
CA ILE A 203 6.84 -28.35 -1.68
C ILE A 203 7.88 -29.11 -2.52
N GLY A 204 9.00 -28.47 -2.87
CA GLY A 204 10.08 -29.12 -3.64
C GLY A 204 10.69 -30.35 -2.97
N LEU A 205 10.64 -30.42 -1.63
CA LEU A 205 11.08 -31.55 -0.82
C LEU A 205 9.97 -32.58 -0.55
N GLY A 206 8.74 -32.37 -1.04
CA GLY A 206 7.60 -33.27 -0.82
C GLY A 206 6.99 -33.22 0.59
N LEU A 207 7.32 -32.20 1.40
CA LEU A 207 6.72 -32.00 2.73
C LEU A 207 5.28 -31.46 2.64
N TYR A 208 4.97 -30.77 1.55
CA TYR A 208 3.63 -30.29 1.22
C TYR A 208 3.24 -30.78 -0.17
N PRO A 209 1.98 -31.21 -0.39
CA PRO A 209 1.56 -31.75 -1.69
C PRO A 209 1.63 -30.73 -2.83
N ASP A 210 1.20 -29.49 -2.57
CA ASP A 210 1.06 -28.44 -3.56
C ASP A 210 0.95 -27.05 -2.90
N PHE A 211 0.89 -25.99 -3.71
CA PHE A 211 0.72 -24.61 -3.23
C PHE A 211 -0.63 -24.38 -2.54
N GLU A 212 -1.72 -25.00 -3.01
CA GLU A 212 -3.06 -24.82 -2.42
C GLU A 212 -3.11 -25.32 -0.97
N SER A 213 -2.37 -26.39 -0.66
CA SER A 213 -2.25 -26.94 0.68
C SER A 213 -1.69 -25.94 1.70
N LEU A 214 -0.87 -24.98 1.24
CA LEU A 214 -0.26 -23.94 2.08
C LEU A 214 -1.28 -22.96 2.67
N LYS A 215 -2.48 -22.86 2.10
CA LYS A 215 -3.57 -22.03 2.66
C LYS A 215 -3.93 -22.42 4.09
N LYS A 216 -3.79 -23.70 4.44
CA LYS A 216 -4.05 -24.20 5.80
C LYS A 216 -2.89 -23.94 6.77
N VAL A 217 -1.71 -23.62 6.24
CA VAL A 217 -0.49 -23.37 7.02
C VAL A 217 -0.40 -21.89 7.39
N ILE A 218 -0.78 -21.00 6.48
CA ILE A 218 -0.78 -19.55 6.73
C ILE A 218 -2.01 -19.16 7.55
N ARG A 219 -1.77 -18.55 8.71
CA ARG A 219 -2.83 -18.12 9.63
C ARG A 219 -3.04 -16.61 9.53
N VAL A 220 -4.29 -16.19 9.40
CA VAL A 220 -4.73 -14.81 9.59
C VAL A 220 -4.53 -14.45 11.07
N ASP A 221 -4.06 -13.23 11.33
CA ASP A 221 -3.79 -12.70 12.67
C ASP A 221 -4.87 -11.68 13.09
N GLN A 222 -5.06 -10.63 12.28
CA GLN A 222 -6.05 -9.58 12.54
C GLN A 222 -6.87 -9.30 11.28
N GLU A 223 -8.09 -8.82 11.50
CA GLU A 223 -9.04 -8.44 10.46
C GLU A 223 -9.57 -7.03 10.73
N PHE A 224 -9.72 -6.23 9.67
CA PHE A 224 -10.16 -4.85 9.72
C PHE A 224 -11.27 -4.67 8.69
N GLU A 225 -12.48 -4.36 9.16
CA GLU A 225 -13.63 -4.08 8.31
C GLU A 225 -13.73 -2.57 8.03
N PRO A 226 -14.10 -2.17 6.80
CA PRO A 226 -14.28 -0.76 6.47
C PRO A 226 -15.41 -0.14 7.29
N GLN A 227 -15.14 1.02 7.88
CA GLN A 227 -16.12 1.77 8.66
C GLN A 227 -17.02 2.61 7.75
N ALA A 228 -18.31 2.28 7.72
CA ALA A 228 -19.28 2.95 6.83
C ALA A 228 -19.34 4.47 7.01
N GLY A 229 -19.11 4.98 8.22
CA GLY A 229 -19.08 6.42 8.52
C GLY A 229 -17.95 7.18 7.82
N ASN A 230 -16.90 6.49 7.39
CA ASN A 230 -15.72 7.12 6.77
C ASN A 230 -15.80 7.09 5.22
N ALA A 231 -16.76 6.35 4.66
CA ALA A 231 -16.83 6.11 3.22
C ALA A 231 -17.01 7.41 2.41
N GLU A 232 -17.89 8.30 2.86
CA GLU A 232 -18.19 9.54 2.12
C GLU A 232 -16.96 10.46 1.99
N VAL A 233 -16.25 10.69 3.09
CA VAL A 233 -15.05 11.54 3.10
C VAL A 233 -13.94 10.92 2.26
N TYR A 234 -13.67 9.61 2.39
CA TYR A 234 -12.63 8.95 1.62
C TYR A 234 -12.97 8.85 0.12
N ASP A 235 -14.23 8.66 -0.25
CA ASP A 235 -14.66 8.66 -1.67
C ASP A 235 -14.53 10.04 -2.31
N LEU A 236 -14.84 11.11 -1.57
CA LEU A 236 -14.59 12.47 -2.02
C LEU A 236 -13.08 12.71 -2.21
N LEU A 237 -12.28 12.44 -1.18
CA LEU A 237 -10.85 12.71 -1.21
C LEU A 237 -10.10 11.85 -2.23
N TYR A 238 -10.51 10.59 -2.43
CA TYR A 238 -9.96 9.74 -3.47
C TYR A 238 -10.24 10.27 -4.89
N ARG A 239 -11.45 10.79 -5.14
CA ARG A 239 -11.76 11.44 -6.43
C ARG A 239 -10.90 12.69 -6.63
N THR A 240 -10.70 13.49 -5.59
CA THR A 240 -9.80 14.65 -5.63
C THR A 240 -8.35 14.22 -5.86
N TYR A 241 -7.86 13.22 -5.14
CA TYR A 241 -6.53 12.64 -5.27
C TYR A 241 -6.21 12.24 -6.71
N ARG A 242 -7.12 11.53 -7.39
CA ARG A 242 -6.93 11.17 -8.81
C ARG A 242 -6.88 12.40 -9.73
N ARG A 243 -7.64 13.45 -9.43
CA ARG A 243 -7.62 14.71 -10.20
C ARG A 243 -6.34 15.51 -9.99
N ILE A 244 -5.72 15.46 -8.81
CA ILE A 244 -4.44 16.13 -8.54
C ILE A 244 -3.40 15.72 -9.59
N TYR A 245 -3.25 14.42 -9.87
CA TYR A 245 -2.35 13.95 -10.93
C TYR A 245 -2.69 14.59 -12.28
N GLY A 246 -3.94 14.49 -12.71
CA GLY A 246 -4.38 14.99 -14.01
C GLY A 246 -4.14 16.50 -14.20
N CYS A 247 -4.39 17.28 -13.14
CA CYS A 247 -4.21 18.74 -13.17
C CYS A 247 -2.73 19.17 -13.12
N LEU A 248 -1.87 18.42 -12.40
CA LEU A 248 -0.48 18.82 -12.16
C LEU A 248 0.54 18.13 -13.06
N ARG A 249 0.15 17.10 -13.83
CA ARG A 249 1.07 16.29 -14.65
C ARG A 249 2.04 17.11 -15.50
N ASP A 250 1.53 18.10 -16.22
CA ASP A 250 2.34 18.88 -17.15
C ASP A 250 3.29 19.84 -16.39
N LEU A 251 2.86 20.36 -15.24
CA LEU A 251 3.70 21.16 -14.33
C LEU A 251 4.82 20.33 -13.69
N TYR A 252 4.52 19.09 -13.27
CA TYR A 252 5.57 18.18 -12.77
C TYR A 252 6.64 17.96 -13.83
N ARG A 253 6.23 17.71 -15.09
CA ARG A 253 7.17 17.52 -16.20
C ARG A 253 7.98 18.77 -16.48
N GLU A 254 7.37 19.94 -16.47
CA GLU A 254 8.07 21.21 -16.69
C GLU A 254 9.18 21.43 -15.65
N VAL A 255 8.82 21.41 -14.36
CA VAL A 255 9.77 21.71 -13.27
C VAL A 255 10.81 20.61 -13.12
N ASN A 256 10.42 19.33 -13.21
CA ASN A 256 11.35 18.23 -12.96
C ASN A 256 12.20 17.86 -14.17
N ARG A 257 11.80 18.20 -15.41
CA ARG A 257 12.74 18.15 -16.54
C ARG A 257 13.90 19.11 -16.36
N ALA A 258 13.66 20.30 -15.81
CA ALA A 258 14.75 21.24 -15.51
C ALA A 258 15.65 20.70 -14.38
N ARG A 259 15.05 20.08 -13.36
CA ARG A 259 15.77 19.54 -12.20
C ARG A 259 16.66 18.33 -12.49
N PHE A 260 16.22 17.43 -13.38
CA PHE A 260 16.91 16.16 -13.68
C PHE A 260 17.60 16.14 -15.05
N ARG A 261 17.89 17.32 -15.61
CA ARG A 261 18.79 17.48 -16.76
C ARG A 261 20.23 17.20 -16.39
#